data_AF-H1W0C4-F1
#
_entry.id   AF-H1W0C4-F1
#
_cell.length_a   1.000
_cell.length_b   1.000
_cell.length_c   1.000
_cell.angle_alpha   90.00
_cell.angle_beta   90.00
_cell.angle_gamma   90.00
#
_symmetry.space_group_name_H-M   'P 1'
#
loop_
_entity.id
_entity.type
_entity.pdbx_description
1 polymer ?
#
loop_
_entity_poly.entity_id
_entity_poly.type
_entity_poly.pdbx_seq_one_letter_code
_entity_poly.pdbx_strand_id
1 'polypeptide(L)'
;MKFTAAICLLASYAGFAAAATGCKVELLNFNSVAVGTGCVPFNYYASIYDPNTRAGYTIHATNDCGLSVQAGQRLPENYSLRKAGFC
;
A
#
# COMPACT_ATOMS: atom_id res chain seq x y z
N MET A 1 57.18 11.41 -18.58
CA MET A 1 56.06 10.47 -18.36
C MET A 1 55.84 10.35 -16.86
N LYS A 2 54.67 10.73 -16.32
CA LYS A 2 54.20 10.28 -15.01
C LYS A 2 52.74 10.69 -14.77
N PHE A 3 51.89 9.70 -15.04
CA PHE A 3 50.62 9.36 -14.38
C PHE A 3 49.67 10.49 -13.98
N THR A 4 48.75 10.76 -14.91
CA THR A 4 47.37 11.17 -14.68
C THR A 4 46.71 10.28 -13.62
N ALA A 5 46.26 10.85 -12.51
CA ALA A 5 45.41 10.18 -11.54
C ALA A 5 44.05 10.92 -11.50
N ALA A 6 43.13 10.48 -12.35
CA ALA A 6 41.74 10.90 -12.30
C ALA A 6 41.07 10.20 -11.10
N ILE A 7 40.81 10.94 -10.04
CA ILE A 7 40.06 10.44 -8.88
C ILE A 7 38.57 10.58 -9.21
N CYS A 8 37.98 9.51 -9.73
CA CYS A 8 36.53 9.37 -9.87
C CYS A 8 35.90 9.22 -8.48
N LEU A 9 35.48 10.34 -7.88
CA LEU A 9 34.56 10.36 -6.75
C LEU A 9 33.16 9.96 -7.24
N LEU A 10 32.93 8.66 -7.40
CA LEU A 10 31.60 8.08 -7.47
C LEU A 10 31.01 8.13 -6.04
N ALA A 11 30.46 9.27 -5.67
CA ALA A 11 29.58 9.37 -4.52
C ALA A 11 28.32 8.55 -4.83
N SER A 12 28.34 7.29 -4.41
CA SER A 12 27.18 6.41 -4.41
C SER A 12 26.06 7.09 -3.63
N TYR A 13 25.08 7.62 -4.34
CA TYR A 13 23.76 7.91 -3.78
C TYR A 13 23.17 6.58 -3.31
N ALA A 14 23.43 6.23 -2.05
CA ALA A 14 22.62 5.26 -1.35
C ALA A 14 21.23 5.90 -1.18
N GLY A 15 20.38 5.73 -2.20
CA GLY A 15 18.96 5.99 -2.07
C GLY A 15 18.47 5.10 -0.94
N PHE A 16 18.14 5.70 0.19
CA PHE A 16 17.36 5.04 1.23
C PHE A 16 16.03 4.66 0.58
N ALA A 17 15.93 3.44 0.06
CA ALA A 17 14.65 2.84 -0.23
C ALA A 17 13.93 2.78 1.11
N ALA A 18 12.97 3.69 1.33
CA ALA A 18 12.10 3.65 2.49
C ALA A 18 11.50 2.24 2.51
N ALA A 19 11.83 1.47 3.56
CA ALA A 19 11.29 0.15 3.71
C ALA A 19 9.77 0.29 3.75
N ALA A 20 9.09 -0.42 2.85
CA ALA A 20 7.64 -0.53 2.91
C ALA A 20 7.25 -1.00 4.32
N THR A 21 6.24 -0.37 4.91
CA THR A 21 5.71 -0.70 6.23
C THR A 21 4.29 -1.28 6.15
N GLY A 22 3.70 -1.31 4.95
CA GLY A 22 2.36 -1.79 4.71
C GLY A 22 1.98 -1.94 3.23
N CYS A 23 0.68 -2.09 3.04
CA CYS A 23 0.03 -2.31 1.76
C CYS A 23 -0.84 -1.13 1.43
N LYS A 24 -0.63 -0.53 0.26
CA LYS A 24 -1.57 0.45 -0.28
C LYS A 24 -2.77 -0.32 -0.83
N VAL A 25 -3.93 -0.07 -0.24
CA VAL A 25 -5.17 -0.77 -0.56
C VAL A 25 -6.19 0.21 -1.11
N GLU A 26 -6.86 -0.21 -2.17
CA GLU A 26 -8.02 0.46 -2.73
C GLU A 26 -9.28 -0.37 -2.48
N LEU A 27 -10.32 0.31 -2.02
CA LEU A 27 -11.68 -0.21 -1.97
C LEU A 27 -12.37 0.13 -3.28
N LEU A 28 -12.75 -0.88 -4.04
CA LEU A 28 -13.44 -0.75 -5.32
C LEU A 28 -14.94 -0.97 -5.12
N ASN A 29 -15.77 -0.10 -5.69
CA ASN A 29 -17.23 -0.28 -5.72
C ASN A 29 -17.67 -1.26 -6.83
N PHE A 30 -18.98 -1.42 -6.98
CA PHE A 30 -19.61 -2.28 -8.00
C PHE A 30 -19.22 -1.94 -9.46
N ASN A 31 -18.75 -0.73 -9.73
CA ASN A 31 -18.26 -0.29 -11.04
C ASN A 31 -16.74 -0.49 -11.20
N SER A 32 -16.08 -1.20 -10.27
CA SER A 32 -14.62 -1.34 -10.20
C SER A 32 -13.87 0.00 -10.06
N VAL A 33 -14.52 1.02 -9.52
CA VAL A 33 -13.93 2.35 -9.28
C VAL A 33 -13.43 2.42 -7.84
N ALA A 34 -12.21 2.92 -7.65
CA ALA A 34 -11.65 3.17 -6.32
C ALA A 34 -12.43 4.28 -5.62
N VAL A 35 -13.15 3.92 -4.56
CA VAL A 35 -13.92 4.84 -3.72
C VAL A 35 -13.21 5.19 -2.42
N GLY A 36 -12.32 4.31 -1.95
CA GLY A 36 -11.48 4.55 -0.77
C GLY A 36 -10.06 4.07 -1.02
N THR A 37 -9.09 4.74 -0.43
CA THR A 37 -7.68 4.31 -0.48
C THR A 37 -7.04 4.53 0.87
N GLY A 38 -6.23 3.57 1.31
CA GLY A 38 -5.52 3.65 2.59
C GLY A 38 -4.23 2.86 2.57
N CYS A 39 -3.40 3.13 3.57
CA CYS A 39 -2.24 2.31 3.88
C CYS A 39 -2.60 1.38 5.04
N VAL A 40 -2.53 0.08 4.82
CA VAL A 40 -2.76 -0.95 5.84
C VAL A 40 -1.40 -1.50 6.26
N PRO A 41 -0.94 -1.30 7.51
CA PRO A 41 0.36 -1.83 7.94
C PRO A 41 0.40 -3.36 7.85
N PHE A 42 1.60 -3.92 7.64
CA PHE A 42 1.74 -5.37 7.53
C PHE A 42 1.31 -6.11 8.81
N ASN A 43 0.57 -7.20 8.64
CA ASN A 43 -0.06 -8.01 9.68
C ASN A 43 -0.89 -7.20 10.69
N TYR A 44 -1.43 -6.07 10.23
CA TYR A 44 -2.24 -5.19 11.04
C TYR A 44 -3.56 -4.86 10.36
N TYR A 45 -4.44 -4.23 11.13
CA TYR A 45 -5.74 -3.78 10.67
C TYR A 45 -5.75 -2.27 10.53
N ALA A 46 -6.28 -1.77 9.42
CA ALA A 46 -6.56 -0.35 9.26
C ALA A 46 -7.91 -0.17 8.56
N SER A 47 -8.63 0.88 8.93
CA SER A 47 -9.92 1.18 8.32
C SER A 47 -9.74 1.98 7.04
N ILE A 48 -10.38 1.52 5.96
CA ILE A 48 -10.51 2.26 4.71
C ILE A 48 -11.92 2.85 4.67
N TYR A 49 -11.99 4.15 4.43
CA TYR A 49 -13.23 4.90 4.42
C TYR A 49 -13.76 5.04 3.00
N ASP A 50 -15.05 4.74 2.80
CA ASP A 50 -15.79 5.10 1.60
C ASP A 50 -16.58 6.40 1.86
N PRO A 51 -16.20 7.52 1.23
CA PRO A 51 -16.86 8.80 1.43
C PRO A 51 -18.28 8.86 0.84
N ASN A 52 -18.62 8.00 -0.12
CA ASN A 52 -19.93 8.02 -0.78
C ASN A 52 -21.00 7.44 0.15
N THR A 53 -20.67 6.34 0.82
CA THR A 53 -21.56 5.64 1.75
C THR A 53 -21.35 6.07 3.21
N ARG A 54 -20.28 6.84 3.48
CA ARG A 54 -19.82 7.23 4.81
C ARG A 54 -19.52 6.05 5.73
N ALA A 55 -19.14 4.91 5.15
CA ALA A 55 -18.83 3.68 5.86
C ALA A 55 -17.32 3.45 5.96
N GLY A 56 -16.87 2.93 7.11
CA GLY A 56 -15.50 2.48 7.32
C GLY A 56 -15.41 0.95 7.31
N TYR A 57 -14.47 0.41 6.54
CA TYR A 57 -14.22 -1.02 6.44
C TYR A 57 -12.84 -1.34 6.99
N THR A 58 -12.78 -2.16 8.04
CA THR A 58 -11.51 -2.55 8.64
C THR A 58 -10.88 -3.66 7.83
N ILE A 59 -9.72 -3.38 7.26
CA ILE A 59 -8.99 -4.29 6.37
C ILE A 59 -7.73 -4.78 7.08
N HIS A 60 -7.50 -6.07 7.02
CA HIS A 60 -6.25 -6.72 7.39
C HIS A 60 -5.38 -6.91 6.15
N ALA A 61 -4.08 -6.66 6.29
CA ALA A 61 -3.10 -6.99 5.26
C ALA A 61 -2.03 -7.92 5.82
N THR A 62 -1.70 -9.01 5.13
CA THR A 62 -0.52 -9.83 5.45
C THR A 62 0.77 -9.16 4.93
N ASN A 63 1.95 -9.68 5.29
CA ASN A 63 3.24 -9.25 4.73
C ASN A 63 3.29 -9.24 3.18
N ASP A 64 2.61 -10.19 2.54
CA ASP A 64 2.55 -10.28 1.07
C ASP A 64 1.46 -9.38 0.45
N CYS A 65 0.76 -8.62 1.29
CA CYS A 65 -0.46 -7.89 0.97
C CYS A 65 -1.63 -8.79 0.53
N GLY A 66 -1.77 -9.94 1.16
CA GLY A 66 -3.05 -10.66 1.18
C GLY A 66 -4.06 -9.83 1.97
N LEU A 67 -5.16 -9.46 1.32
CA LEU A 67 -6.15 -8.54 1.88
C LEU A 67 -7.38 -9.30 2.34
N SER A 68 -7.83 -9.02 3.56
CA SER A 68 -9.09 -9.54 4.07
C SER A 68 -9.83 -8.49 4.86
N VAL A 69 -11.15 -8.59 4.88
CA VAL A 69 -11.99 -7.75 5.73
C VAL A 69 -11.97 -8.34 7.14
N GLN A 70 -12.04 -7.49 8.17
CA GLN A 70 -12.14 -7.94 9.55
C GLN A 70 -13.30 -8.93 9.73
N ALA A 71 -13.07 -9.97 10.53
CA ALA A 71 -14.09 -10.96 10.85
C ALA A 71 -15.37 -10.28 11.40
N GLY A 72 -16.53 -10.65 10.86
CA GLY A 72 -17.82 -10.07 11.22
C GLY A 72 -18.21 -8.81 10.41
N GLN A 73 -17.26 -8.19 9.70
CA GLN A 73 -17.57 -7.19 8.69
C GLN A 73 -17.65 -7.83 7.30
N ARG A 74 -18.54 -7.31 6.46
CA ARG A 74 -18.66 -7.71 5.06
C ARG A 74 -18.67 -6.46 4.20
N LEU A 75 -17.99 -6.51 3.05
CA LEU A 75 -18.15 -5.48 2.03
C LEU A 75 -19.56 -5.54 1.44
N PRO A 76 -20.10 -4.41 0.95
CA PRO A 76 -21.32 -4.41 0.17
C PRO A 76 -21.21 -5.37 -1.03
N GLU A 77 -22.35 -5.78 -1.58
CA GLU A 77 -22.35 -6.64 -2.77
C GLU A 77 -21.55 -6.00 -3.92
N ASN A 78 -20.76 -6.83 -4.60
CA ASN A 78 -19.90 -6.45 -5.72
C ASN A 78 -18.79 -5.43 -5.40
N TYR A 79 -18.57 -5.10 -4.13
CA TYR A 79 -17.37 -4.37 -3.71
C TYR A 79 -16.19 -5.34 -3.61
N SER A 80 -14.99 -4.83 -3.84
CA SER A 80 -13.77 -5.62 -3.77
C SER A 80 -12.59 -4.80 -3.25
N LEU A 81 -11.52 -5.50 -2.85
CA LEU A 81 -10.27 -4.89 -2.41
C LEU A 81 -9.20 -5.14 -3.47
N ARG A 82 -8.37 -4.12 -3.71
CA ARG A 82 -7.24 -4.21 -4.61
C ARG A 82 -5.98 -3.71 -3.93
N LYS A 83 -4.89 -4.48 -4.05
CA LYS A 83 -3.54 -4.00 -3.76
C LYS A 83 -3.13 -3.02 -4.86
N ALA A 84 -2.88 -1.77 -4.50
CA ALA A 84 -2.39 -0.74 -5.41
C ALA A 84 -0.87 -0.52 -5.33
N GLY A 85 -0.21 -1.11 -4.33
CA GLY A 85 1.23 -1.04 -4.16
C GLY A 85 1.64 -1.25 -2.71
N PHE A 86 2.87 -0.87 -2.39
CA PHE A 86 3.35 -0.79 -1.02
C PHE A 86 3.29 0.65 -0.51
N CYS A 87 3.14 0.76 0.79
CA CYS A 87 3.37 1.93 1.64
C CYS A 87 4.13 1.39 2.87
#